data_AF-U9W3G8-F1
#
_entry.id   AF-U9W3G8-F1
#
_cell.length_a   1.000
_cell.length_b   1.000
_cell.length_c   1.000
_cell.angle_alpha   90.00
_cell.angle_beta   90.00
_cell.angle_gamma   90.00
#
_symmetry.space_group_name_H-M   'P 1'
#
loop_
_entity.id
_entity.type
_entity.pdbx_description
1 polymer ?
#
loop_
_entity_poly.entity_id
_entity_poly.type
_entity_poly.pdbx_seq_one_letter_code
_entity_poly.pdbx_strand_id
1 'polypeptide(L)'
;MITEGNRDLAFPVKIQAIGFKYRVPLGLITIVSFTGRMTTYYYAVASQRFLLEEEPLAEVLKERRRYYQEQEKEIDFWLIKQPAFLESPELEAVKASCPQPAAAVVSTDKVFITWLKLRLEYIATGEFEVPLASVSDPLASLATAA
;
A
#
# COMPACT_ATOMS: atom_id res chain seq x y z
N MET A 1 44.66 -1.75 30.94
CA MET A 1 45.29 -2.57 29.88
C MET A 1 44.20 -3.43 29.26
N ILE A 2 43.99 -3.29 27.94
CA ILE A 2 43.52 -4.33 26.98
C ILE A 2 42.07 -4.83 27.23
N THR A 3 40.98 -4.29 26.64
CA THR A 3 40.47 -4.18 25.24
C THR A 3 39.36 -5.19 24.94
N GLU A 4 38.32 -4.69 24.26
CA GLU A 4 37.37 -5.38 23.35
C GLU A 4 36.44 -6.45 23.97
N GLY A 5 35.15 -6.55 23.67
CA GLY A 5 34.33 -6.00 22.61
C GLY A 5 33.19 -7.00 22.42
N ASN A 6 32.08 -6.85 23.16
CA ASN A 6 30.94 -7.76 23.06
C ASN A 6 29.91 -7.20 22.07
N ARG A 7 29.98 -7.67 20.81
CA ARG A 7 28.96 -7.49 19.78
C ARG A 7 28.23 -8.83 19.61
N ASP A 8 27.22 -9.05 20.43
CA ASP A 8 26.14 -10.02 20.21
C ASP A 8 24.86 -9.16 20.36
N LEU A 9 23.94 -9.03 19.40
CA LEU A 9 23.20 -10.09 18.72
C LEU A 9 22.74 -9.56 17.34
N ALA A 10 23.47 -9.91 16.29
CA ALA A 10 22.87 -10.03 14.97
C ALA A 10 22.14 -11.37 14.96
N PHE A 11 20.81 -11.35 14.82
CA PHE A 11 20.03 -12.55 14.47
C PHE A 11 19.97 -12.66 12.95
N PRO A 12 20.81 -13.48 12.28
CA PRO A 12 20.48 -13.92 10.95
C PRO A 12 19.40 -15.00 11.07
N VAL A 13 18.20 -14.68 10.58
CA VAL A 13 17.14 -15.65 10.27
C VAL A 13 17.76 -16.74 9.41
N LYS A 14 17.96 -17.93 9.98
CA LYS A 14 18.33 -19.13 9.22
C LYS A 14 17.17 -19.47 8.29
N ILE A 15 17.28 -19.08 7.02
CA ILE A 15 16.49 -19.69 5.96
C ILE A 15 16.96 -21.15 5.87
N GLN A 16 16.17 -22.07 6.43
CA GLN A 16 16.36 -23.49 6.15
C GLN A 16 16.04 -23.72 4.68
N ALA A 17 17.08 -23.97 3.90
CA ALA A 17 16.94 -24.51 2.56
C ALA A 17 16.31 -25.91 2.67
N ILE A 18 15.03 -26.01 2.35
CA ILE A 18 14.34 -27.29 2.19
C ILE A 18 14.93 -27.93 0.94
N GLY A 19 15.77 -28.94 1.14
CA GLY A 19 16.38 -29.72 0.07
C GLY A 19 15.33 -30.53 -0.68
N PHE A 20 14.76 -29.97 -1.74
CA PHE A 20 14.02 -30.74 -2.73
C PHE A 20 14.93 -31.13 -3.89
N LYS A 21 15.47 -32.35 -3.80
CA LYS A 21 16.30 -32.99 -4.82
C LYS A 21 15.40 -33.49 -5.96
N TYR A 22 14.79 -32.59 -6.73
CA TYR A 22 14.06 -32.98 -7.93
C TYR A 22 15.00 -32.97 -9.14
N ARG A 23 15.37 -34.16 -9.60
CA ARG A 23 16.02 -34.36 -10.90
C ARG A 23 14.97 -34.10 -11.98
N VAL A 24 15.02 -32.92 -12.59
CA VAL A 24 14.13 -32.54 -13.69
C VAL A 24 14.62 -33.23 -14.98
N PRO A 25 13.78 -34.01 -15.68
CA PRO A 25 14.14 -34.51 -17.01
C PRO A 25 14.20 -33.35 -18.00
N LEU A 26 15.25 -33.31 -18.81
CA LEU A 26 15.41 -32.39 -19.95
C LEU A 26 14.24 -32.66 -20.93
N GLY A 27 13.23 -31.80 -20.96
CA GLY A 27 12.15 -31.95 -21.95
C GLY A 27 10.78 -31.35 -21.63
N LEU A 28 10.58 -30.65 -20.52
CA LEU A 28 9.32 -29.93 -20.28
C LEU A 28 9.60 -28.62 -19.54
N ILE A 29 9.54 -27.51 -20.28
CA ILE A 29 9.44 -26.18 -19.69
C ILE A 29 8.04 -26.12 -19.08
N THR A 30 7.89 -26.60 -17.84
CA THR A 30 6.70 -26.31 -17.05
C THR A 30 6.76 -24.81 -16.76
N ILE A 31 6.03 -24.03 -17.55
CA ILE A 31 5.67 -22.68 -17.17
C ILE A 31 4.87 -22.85 -15.89
N VAL A 32 5.51 -22.61 -14.74
CA VAL A 32 4.79 -22.41 -13.48
C VAL A 32 4.02 -21.12 -13.72
N SER A 33 2.76 -21.24 -14.15
CA SER A 33 1.85 -20.12 -14.27
C SER A 33 1.79 -19.48 -12.88
N PHE A 34 2.41 -18.31 -12.74
CA PHE A 34 2.17 -17.43 -11.62
C PHE A 34 0.72 -16.96 -11.73
N THR A 35 -0.21 -17.74 -11.19
CA THR A 35 -1.57 -17.26 -10.92
C THR A 35 -1.48 -16.36 -9.69
N GLY A 36 -0.83 -15.22 -9.85
CA GLY A 36 -0.87 -14.15 -8.86
C GLY A 36 -2.32 -13.70 -8.73
N ARG A 37 -2.85 -13.68 -7.50
CA ARG A 37 -4.15 -13.06 -7.27
C ARG A 37 -3.99 -11.58 -7.55
N MET A 38 -4.69 -11.10 -8.59
CA MET A 38 -4.77 -9.68 -8.89
C MET A 38 -5.71 -9.04 -7.88
N THR A 39 -5.25 -7.98 -7.21
CA THR A 39 -6.07 -7.21 -6.29
C THR A 39 -6.19 -5.79 -6.82
N THR A 40 -7.43 -5.33 -7.03
CA THR A 40 -7.71 -3.95 -7.42
C THR A 40 -7.79 -3.07 -6.18
N TYR A 41 -7.02 -1.99 -6.19
CA TYR A 41 -7.07 -0.92 -5.20
C TYR A 41 -7.70 0.32 -5.82
N TYR A 42 -8.56 0.95 -5.05
CA TYR A 42 -9.18 2.23 -5.38
C TYR A 42 -8.56 3.30 -4.50
N TYR A 43 -8.32 4.49 -5.04
CA TYR A 43 -7.72 5.59 -4.30
C TYR A 43 -8.51 6.88 -4.40
N ALA A 44 -8.39 7.68 -3.36
CA ALA A 44 -8.81 9.07 -3.23
C ALA A 44 -7.59 9.90 -2.83
N VAL A 45 -7.09 10.72 -3.74
CA VAL A 45 -5.86 11.53 -3.61
C VAL A 45 -6.21 13.01 -3.55
N ALA A 46 -5.61 13.71 -2.61
CA ALA A 46 -5.62 15.17 -2.55
C ALA A 46 -4.42 15.69 -1.75
N SER A 47 -4.29 17.01 -1.62
CA SER A 47 -3.23 17.58 -0.80
C SER A 47 -3.34 17.09 0.63
N GLN A 48 -2.19 16.88 1.28
CA GLN A 48 -2.14 16.43 2.67
C GLN A 48 -2.87 17.43 3.59
N ARG A 49 -2.70 18.73 3.35
CA ARG A 49 -3.37 19.78 4.12
C ARG A 49 -4.90 19.62 4.04
N PHE A 50 -5.42 19.44 2.84
CA PHE A 50 -6.86 19.25 2.63
C PHE A 50 -7.39 18.01 3.38
N LEU A 51 -6.75 16.84 3.18
CA LEU A 51 -7.22 15.58 3.77
C LEU A 51 -7.02 15.47 5.29
N LEU A 52 -6.02 16.15 5.86
CA LEU A 52 -5.66 16.00 7.27
C LEU A 52 -6.09 17.17 8.16
N GLU A 53 -6.23 18.37 7.62
CA GLU A 53 -6.44 19.59 8.41
C GLU A 53 -7.77 20.28 8.08
N GLU A 54 -8.14 20.36 6.80
CA GLU A 54 -9.35 21.09 6.38
C GLU A 54 -10.61 20.23 6.52
N GLU A 55 -10.50 18.93 6.27
CA GLU A 55 -11.63 18.00 6.28
C GLU A 55 -11.68 17.15 7.56
N PRO A 56 -12.88 16.84 8.09
CA PRO A 56 -13.04 15.96 9.26
C PRO A 56 -12.85 14.46 8.91
N LEU A 57 -11.88 14.14 8.04
CA LEU A 57 -11.63 12.78 7.54
C LEU A 57 -11.12 11.84 8.64
N ALA A 58 -10.34 12.36 9.60
CA ALA A 58 -9.82 11.57 10.71
C ALA A 58 -10.94 10.88 11.53
N GLU A 59 -12.01 11.62 11.83
CA GLU A 59 -13.16 11.08 12.56
C GLU A 59 -13.96 10.10 11.70
N VAL A 60 -14.13 10.37 10.40
CA VAL A 60 -14.77 9.42 9.46
C VAL A 60 -14.04 8.08 9.45
N LEU A 61 -12.70 8.09 9.32
CA LEU A 61 -11.91 6.88 9.28
C LEU A 61 -11.85 6.14 10.62
N LYS A 62 -11.82 6.89 11.74
CA LYS A 62 -11.88 6.34 13.09
C LYS A 62 -13.21 5.63 13.33
N GLU A 63 -14.32 6.27 12.97
CA GLU A 63 -15.65 5.68 13.11
C GLU A 63 -15.84 4.47 12.21
N ARG A 64 -15.35 4.51 10.96
CA ARG A 64 -15.36 3.34 10.07
C ARG A 64 -14.54 2.19 10.65
N ARG A 65 -13.37 2.44 11.25
CA ARG A 65 -12.56 1.41 11.92
C ARG A 65 -13.33 0.77 13.09
N ARG A 66 -14.01 1.58 13.92
CA ARG A 66 -14.86 1.09 15.01
C ARG A 66 -15.97 0.18 14.47
N TYR A 67 -16.67 0.62 13.43
CA TYR A 67 -17.70 -0.18 12.78
C TYR A 67 -17.15 -1.52 12.25
N TYR A 68 -15.98 -1.54 11.60
CA TYR A 68 -15.36 -2.78 11.14
C TYR A 68 -15.04 -3.73 12.30
N GLN A 69 -14.49 -3.20 13.39
CA GLN A 69 -14.19 -3.99 14.59
C GLN A 69 -15.46 -4.61 15.20
N GLU A 70 -16.55 -3.85 15.30
CA GLU A 70 -17.83 -4.33 15.84
C GLU A 70 -18.51 -5.38 14.95
N GLN A 71 -18.16 -5.42 13.67
CA GLN A 71 -18.67 -6.39 12.71
C GLN A 71 -17.68 -7.53 12.43
N GLU A 72 -16.56 -7.60 13.17
CA GLU A 72 -15.48 -8.58 12.95
C GLU A 72 -14.97 -8.60 11.50
N LYS A 73 -14.94 -7.42 10.86
CA LYS A 73 -14.46 -7.23 9.49
C LYS A 73 -12.99 -6.84 9.47
N GLU A 74 -12.23 -7.44 8.54
CA GLU A 74 -10.87 -7.04 8.24
C GLU A 74 -10.83 -5.63 7.62
N ILE A 75 -9.88 -4.80 8.07
CA ILE A 75 -9.70 -3.45 7.54
C ILE A 75 -9.18 -3.54 6.10
N ASP A 76 -9.91 -2.90 5.20
CA ASP A 76 -9.63 -2.87 3.77
C ASP A 76 -9.44 -1.44 3.26
N PHE A 77 -9.08 -0.51 4.15
CA PHE A 77 -8.83 0.89 3.82
C PHE A 77 -7.72 1.50 4.68
N TRP A 78 -6.93 2.39 4.08
CA TRP A 78 -5.74 2.99 4.69
C TRP A 78 -5.59 4.46 4.29
N LEU A 79 -5.06 5.27 5.19
CA LEU A 79 -4.64 6.66 4.92
C LEU A 79 -3.12 6.68 4.83
N ILE A 80 -2.60 7.13 3.70
CA ILE A 80 -1.17 7.11 3.36
C ILE A 80 -0.72 8.53 3.08
N LYS A 81 0.32 8.98 3.79
CA LYS A 81 1.00 10.25 3.49
C LYS A 81 2.05 10.01 2.42
N GLN A 82 2.17 10.92 1.45
CA GLN A 82 3.13 10.80 0.34
C GLN A 82 3.17 9.39 -0.26
N PRO A 83 2.03 8.90 -0.80
CA PRO A 83 1.92 7.52 -1.27
C PRO A 83 2.91 7.24 -2.41
N ALA A 84 3.71 6.19 -2.26
CA ALA A 84 4.74 5.83 -3.24
C ALA A 84 4.17 5.47 -4.61
N PHE A 85 2.94 4.95 -4.68
CA PHE A 85 2.30 4.61 -5.94
C PHE A 85 2.07 5.83 -6.86
N LEU A 86 1.98 7.05 -6.31
CA LEU A 86 1.87 8.26 -7.13
C LEU A 86 3.15 8.59 -7.90
N GLU A 87 4.29 7.98 -7.55
CA GLU A 87 5.54 8.09 -8.31
C GLU A 87 5.58 7.17 -9.53
N SER A 88 4.55 6.32 -9.71
CA SER A 88 4.47 5.47 -10.90
C SER A 88 4.18 6.31 -12.16
N PRO A 89 4.81 5.99 -13.31
CA PRO A 89 4.56 6.72 -14.56
C PRO A 89 3.10 6.74 -15.00
N GLU A 90 2.33 5.71 -14.62
CA GLU A 90 0.92 5.55 -14.95
C GLU A 90 0.02 6.57 -14.23
N LEU A 91 0.49 7.10 -13.10
CA LEU A 91 -0.24 8.05 -12.26
C LEU A 91 0.36 9.46 -12.30
N GLU A 92 1.27 9.74 -13.23
CA GLU A 92 1.91 11.05 -13.38
C GLU A 92 0.88 12.17 -13.60
N ALA A 93 -0.15 11.92 -14.41
CA ALA A 93 -1.23 12.88 -14.63
C ALA A 93 -2.01 13.21 -13.33
N VAL A 94 -2.23 12.21 -12.49
CA VAL A 94 -2.91 12.37 -11.19
C VAL A 94 -2.02 13.15 -10.23
N LYS A 95 -0.73 12.80 -10.15
CA LYS A 95 0.26 13.51 -9.35
C LYS A 95 0.37 14.99 -9.76
N ALA A 96 0.40 15.28 -11.05
CA ALA A 96 0.46 16.65 -11.58
C ALA A 96 -0.81 17.47 -11.25
N SER A 97 -1.97 16.81 -11.16
CA SER A 97 -3.24 17.46 -10.78
C SER A 97 -3.37 17.76 -9.28
N CYS A 98 -2.52 17.15 -8.44
CA CYS A 98 -2.64 17.22 -6.98
C CYS A 98 -1.56 18.12 -6.36
N PRO A 99 -1.93 19.12 -5.54
CA PRO A 99 -0.95 19.88 -4.77
C PRO A 99 -0.13 19.00 -3.84
N GLN A 100 1.17 19.31 -3.72
CA GLN A 100 2.12 18.55 -2.91
C GLN A 100 2.43 19.25 -1.58
N PRO A 101 2.69 18.52 -0.48
CA PRO A 101 2.69 17.06 -0.39
C PRO A 101 1.28 16.48 -0.47
N ALA A 102 1.12 15.38 -1.23
CA ALA A 102 -0.13 14.66 -1.36
C ALA A 102 -0.32 13.61 -0.25
N ALA A 103 -1.58 13.28 0.02
CA ALA A 103 -1.99 12.12 0.79
C ALA A 103 -3.09 11.36 0.03
N ALA A 104 -3.27 10.09 0.38
CA ALA A 104 -4.29 9.24 -0.23
C ALA A 104 -5.04 8.42 0.80
N VAL A 105 -6.35 8.26 0.57
CA VAL A 105 -7.09 7.13 1.11
C VAL A 105 -7.13 6.04 0.06
N VAL A 106 -6.66 4.84 0.40
CA VAL A 106 -6.66 3.66 -0.47
C VAL A 106 -7.58 2.62 0.13
N SER A 107 -8.35 1.92 -0.69
CA SER A 107 -9.22 0.83 -0.24
C SER A 107 -9.47 -0.20 -1.33
N THR A 108 -9.80 -1.44 -0.98
CA THR A 108 -10.34 -2.42 -1.95
C THR A 108 -11.87 -2.28 -2.13
N ASP A 109 -12.52 -1.41 -1.36
CA ASP A 109 -13.95 -1.08 -1.50
C ASP A 109 -14.16 0.14 -2.41
N LYS A 110 -14.59 -0.12 -3.66
CA LYS A 110 -14.91 0.92 -4.64
C LYS A 110 -16.01 1.87 -4.17
N VAL A 111 -17.00 1.35 -3.43
CA VAL A 111 -18.14 2.14 -2.97
C VAL A 111 -17.66 3.16 -1.96
N PHE A 112 -16.75 2.78 -1.06
CA PHE A 112 -16.15 3.68 -0.09
C PHE A 112 -15.38 4.84 -0.75
N ILE A 113 -14.54 4.56 -1.75
CA ILE A 113 -13.81 5.60 -2.48
C ILE A 113 -14.76 6.50 -3.29
N THR A 114 -15.81 5.93 -3.89
CA THR A 114 -16.84 6.70 -4.59
C THR A 114 -17.58 7.64 -3.63
N TRP A 115 -17.90 7.15 -2.43
CA TRP A 115 -18.50 7.99 -1.38
C TRP A 115 -17.58 9.13 -0.94
N LEU A 116 -16.28 8.87 -0.79
CA LEU A 116 -15.29 9.93 -0.52
C LEU A 116 -15.26 10.98 -1.64
N LYS A 117 -15.36 10.57 -2.91
CA LYS A 117 -15.41 11.50 -4.05
C LYS A 117 -16.62 12.44 -3.97
N LEU A 118 -17.79 11.89 -3.65
CA LEU A 118 -19.02 12.69 -3.51
C LEU A 118 -18.97 13.61 -2.29
N ARG A 119 -18.32 13.19 -1.20
CA ARG A 119 -18.23 13.98 0.03
C ARG A 119 -17.21 15.11 -0.06
N LEU A 120 -16.04 14.83 -0.62
CA LEU A 120 -14.88 15.73 -0.57
C LEU A 120 -14.75 16.59 -1.82
N GLU A 121 -15.43 16.24 -2.92
CA GLU A 121 -15.51 16.94 -4.21
C GLU A 121 -14.16 17.19 -4.93
N TYR A 122 -13.23 17.90 -4.29
CA TYR A 122 -11.92 18.33 -4.77
C TYR A 122 -10.81 17.28 -4.60
N ILE A 123 -11.15 16.00 -4.78
CA ILE A 123 -10.19 14.90 -4.75
C ILE A 123 -10.06 14.25 -6.14
N ALA A 124 -8.87 13.75 -6.47
CA ALA A 124 -8.67 12.84 -7.60
C ALA A 124 -8.94 11.40 -7.17
N THR A 125 -9.59 10.61 -8.03
CA THR A 125 -9.86 9.19 -7.76
C THR A 125 -9.51 8.33 -8.95
N GLY A 126 -9.16 7.09 -8.68
CA GLY A 126 -8.93 6.08 -9.71
C GLY A 126 -8.72 4.71 -9.08
N GLU A 127 -8.20 3.79 -9.89
CA GLU A 127 -7.92 2.42 -9.50
C GLU A 127 -6.61 1.95 -10.12
N PHE A 128 -5.97 0.98 -9.49
CA PHE A 128 -4.81 0.27 -10.03
C PHE A 128 -4.81 -1.18 -9.52
N GLU A 129 -4.17 -2.08 -10.26
CA GLU A 129 -4.09 -3.50 -9.92
C GLU A 129 -2.70 -3.88 -9.43
N VAL A 130 -2.65 -4.75 -8.41
CA VAL A 130 -1.41 -5.30 -7.87
C VAL A 130 -1.40 -6.82 -8.12
N PRO A 131 -0.27 -7.41 -8.55
CA PRO A 131 1.06 -6.80 -8.74
C PRO A 131 1.16 -5.93 -10.00
N LEU A 132 1.57 -4.68 -9.82
CA LEU A 132 1.91 -3.75 -10.90
C LEU A 132 3.43 -3.81 -11.13
N ALA A 133 3.87 -3.65 -12.38
CA ALA A 133 5.31 -3.67 -12.68
C ALA A 133 6.09 -2.55 -11.98
N SER A 134 5.44 -1.40 -11.72
CA SER A 134 6.04 -0.20 -11.14
C SER A 134 5.74 -0.01 -9.64
N VAL A 135 4.74 -0.70 -9.09
CA VAL A 135 4.33 -0.56 -7.68
C VAL A 135 4.44 -1.92 -6.98
N SER A 136 5.49 -2.08 -6.17
CA SER A 136 5.72 -3.30 -5.38
C SER A 136 4.86 -3.37 -4.13
N ASP A 137 4.48 -2.23 -3.55
CA ASP A 137 3.64 -2.15 -2.35
C ASP A 137 2.59 -1.04 -2.55
N PRO A 138 1.29 -1.38 -2.65
CA PRO A 138 0.21 -0.40 -2.81
C PRO A 138 0.08 0.59 -1.66
N LEU A 139 0.59 0.24 -0.47
CA LEU A 139 0.39 1.01 0.76
C LEU A 139 1.65 1.76 1.23
N ALA A 140 2.73 1.71 0.45
CA ALA A 140 3.99 2.34 0.80
C ALA A 140 3.89 3.87 0.90
N SER A 141 4.51 4.43 1.94
CA SER A 141 4.62 5.86 2.22
C SER A 141 6.07 6.32 2.05
N LEU A 142 6.26 7.44 1.37
CA LEU A 142 7.57 8.10 1.22
C LEU A 142 7.85 9.14 2.32
N ALA A 143 6.85 9.43 3.17
CA ALA A 143 7.02 10.36 4.27
C ALA A 143 8.07 9.84 5.26
N THR A 144 9.05 10.67 5.60
CA THR A 144 9.99 10.37 6.68
C THR A 144 9.24 10.42 8.01
N ALA A 145 9.42 9.39 8.85
CA ALA A 145 8.91 9.41 10.21
C ALA A 145 9.59 10.56 10.97
N ALA A 146 8.80 11.57 11.34
CA ALA A 146 9.25 12.69 12.16
C ALA A 146 9.29 12.30 13.64
#